data_AF-M0LX31-F1
#
_entry.id   AF-M0LX31-F1
#
_cell.length_a   1.000
_cell.length_b   1.000
_cell.length_c   1.000
_cell.angle_alpha   90.00
_cell.angle_beta   90.00
_cell.angle_gamma   90.00
#
_symmetry.space_group_name_H-M   'P 1'
#
loop_
_entity.id
_entity.type
_entity.pdbx_description
1 polymer ?
#
loop_
_entity_poly.entity_id
_entity_poly.type
_entity_poly.pdbx_seq_one_letter_code
_entity_poly.pdbx_strand_id
1 'polypeptide(L)' 'MSSPESPPVLEPTWRTAFGLAAVTTGYLVALVGIAVYAWAEVHAIAFVPTLAVSVVGFLVMVAGGGLVWRERT' A
#
# COMPACT_ATOMS: atom_id res chain seq x y z
N MET A 1 -2.56 38.86 24.89
CA MET A 1 -2.32 37.40 24.90
C MET A 1 -2.89 36.86 23.59
N SER A 2 -2.03 36.52 22.63
CA SER A 2 -2.45 35.83 21.41
C SER A 2 -2.92 34.43 21.78
N SER A 3 -4.13 34.08 21.34
CA SER A 3 -4.63 32.70 21.42
C SER A 3 -3.55 31.76 20.84
N PRO A 4 -3.32 30.57 21.43
CA PRO A 4 -2.56 29.57 20.71
C PRO A 4 -3.35 29.28 19.43
N GLU A 5 -2.74 29.55 18.27
CA GLU A 5 -3.25 29.08 16.99
C GLU A 5 -3.29 27.55 17.10
N SER A 6 -4.50 27.03 17.27
CA SER A 6 -4.73 25.59 17.20
C SER A 6 -4.15 25.13 15.87
N PRO A 7 -3.24 24.14 15.83
CA PRO A 7 -2.68 23.68 14.58
C PRO A 7 -3.85 23.31 13.66
N PRO A 8 -3.81 23.70 12.37
CA PRO A 8 -4.90 23.40 11.47
C PRO A 8 -5.16 21.90 11.54
N VAL A 9 -6.39 21.53 11.89
CA VAL A 9 -6.84 20.15 11.83
C VAL A 9 -6.73 19.77 10.36
N LEU A 10 -5.65 19.06 10.01
CA LEU A 10 -5.43 18.49 8.70
C LEU A 10 -6.53 17.46 8.47
N GLU A 11 -7.66 17.90 7.94
CA GLU A 11 -8.73 17.00 7.57
C GLU A 11 -8.19 16.01 6.54
N PRO A 12 -8.35 14.69 6.76
CA PRO A 12 -7.90 13.70 5.80
C PRO A 12 -8.66 13.93 4.48
N THR A 13 -7.94 14.35 3.45
CA THR A 13 -8.47 14.48 2.10
C THR A 13 -8.87 13.09 1.58
N TRP A 14 -9.87 13.05 0.69
CA TRP A 14 -10.32 11.81 0.05
C TRP A 14 -9.18 11.06 -0.68
N ARG A 15 -8.16 11.80 -1.14
CA ARG A 15 -6.94 11.28 -1.78
C ARG A 15 -6.00 10.62 -0.78
N THR A 16 -5.83 11.14 0.43
CA THR A 16 -5.04 10.50 1.48
C THR A 16 -5.73 9.22 1.94
N ALA A 17 -7.06 9.23 2.08
CA ALA A 17 -7.83 8.03 2.37
C ALA A 17 -7.68 6.96 1.27
N PHE A 18 -7.76 7.38 0.00
CA PHE A 18 -7.54 6.49 -1.15
C PHE A 18 -6.10 5.96 -1.21
N GLY A 19 -5.12 6.81 -0.93
CA GLY A 19 -3.71 6.44 -0.86
C GLY A 19 -3.45 5.42 0.24
N LEU A 20 -4.01 5.60 1.44
CA LEU A 20 -3.93 4.64 2.55
C LEU A 20 -4.62 3.31 2.21
N ALA A 21 -5.78 3.35 1.56
CA ALA A 21 -6.45 2.15 1.09
C ALA A 21 -5.57 1.39 0.07
N ALA A 22 -4.99 2.09 -0.90
CA ALA A 22 -4.08 1.51 -1.88
C ALA A 22 -2.81 0.92 -1.21
N VAL A 23 -2.19 1.61 -0.24
CA VAL A 23 -1.07 1.07 0.54
C VAL A 23 -1.46 -0.24 1.22
N THR A 24 -2.60 -0.24 1.90
CA THR A 24 -3.07 -1.41 2.66
C THR A 24 -3.39 -2.58 1.74
N THR A 25 -4.16 -2.34 0.67
CA THR A 25 -4.50 -3.37 -0.31
C THR A 25 -3.26 -3.90 -1.01
N GLY A 26 -2.35 -3.02 -1.45
CA GLY A 26 -1.09 -3.41 -2.09
C GLY A 26 -0.23 -4.30 -1.20
N TYR A 27 -0.11 -3.93 0.08
CA TYR A 27 0.62 -4.73 1.07
C TYR A 27 0.00 -6.14 1.25
N LEU A 28 -1.32 -6.22 1.41
CA LEU A 28 -2.01 -7.51 1.56
C LEU A 28 -1.85 -8.40 0.33
N VAL A 29 -1.99 -7.83 -0.88
CA VAL A 29 -1.78 -8.56 -2.13
C VAL A 29 -0.33 -9.05 -2.23
N ALA A 30 0.64 -8.23 -1.82
CA ALA A 30 2.04 -8.61 -1.82
C ALA A 30 2.31 -9.82 -0.91
N LEU A 31 1.76 -9.79 0.31
CA LEU A 31 1.84 -10.90 1.26
C LEU A 31 1.16 -12.17 0.75
N VAL A 32 -0.02 -12.06 0.14
CA VAL A 32 -0.72 -13.20 -0.46
C VAL A 32 0.14 -13.81 -1.57
N GLY A 33 0.72 -13.00 -2.45
CA GLY A 33 1.63 -13.49 -3.48
C GLY A 33 2.83 -14.23 -2.90
N ILE A 34 3.44 -13.71 -1.83
CA ILE A 34 4.59 -14.35 -1.16
C ILE A 34 4.17 -15.67 -0.51
N ALA A 35 3.02 -15.70 0.17
CA ALA A 35 2.50 -16.90 0.81
C ALA A 35 2.17 -18.00 -0.22
N VAL A 36 1.54 -17.62 -1.34
CA VAL A 36 1.25 -18.54 -2.44
C VAL A 36 2.54 -19.00 -3.12
N TYR A 37 3.52 -18.12 -3.31
CA TYR A 37 4.84 -18.48 -3.84
C TYR A 37 5.53 -19.51 -2.94
N ALA A 38 5.63 -19.25 -1.64
CA ALA A 38 6.22 -20.17 -0.67
C ALA A 38 5.49 -21.53 -0.64
N TRP A 39 4.15 -21.52 -0.71
CA TRP A 39 3.37 -22.75 -0.83
C TRP A 39 3.64 -23.49 -2.15
N ALA A 40 3.75 -22.76 -3.26
CA ALA A 40 4.02 -23.32 -4.58
C ALA A 40 5.43 -23.92 -4.70
N GLU A 41 6.44 -23.32 -4.07
CA GLU A 41 7.79 -23.90 -3.98
C GLU A 41 7.78 -25.28 -3.31
N VAL A 42 6.96 -25.46 -2.26
CA VAL A 42 6.80 -26.74 -1.56
C VAL A 42 6.19 -27.82 -2.47
N HIS A 43 5.39 -27.44 -3.47
CA HIS A 43 4.61 -28.37 -4.29
C HIS A 43 5.05 -28.43 -5.77
N ALA A 44 6.07 -27.66 -6.18
CA ALA A 44 6.59 -27.55 -7.56
C ALA A 44 5.54 -27.16 -8.62
N ILE A 45 4.54 -26.35 -8.25
CA ILE A 45 3.46 -25.91 -9.15
C ILE A 45 3.80 -24.49 -9.67
N ALA A 46 3.68 -24.27 -10.98
CA ALA A 46 3.89 -23.01 -11.74
C ALA A 46 4.30 -21.74 -10.94
N PHE A 47 5.58 -21.37 -11.03
CA PHE A 47 6.24 -20.31 -10.24
C PHE A 47 6.07 -18.87 -10.78
N VAL A 48 5.81 -18.70 -12.08
CA VAL A 48 5.81 -17.38 -12.73
C VAL A 48 4.55 -16.55 -12.40
N PRO A 49 3.32 -17.11 -12.36
CA PRO A 49 2.13 -16.34 -12.03
C PRO A 49 2.12 -15.82 -10.59
N THR A 50 2.76 -16.54 -9.66
CA THR A 50 2.69 -16.27 -8.22
C THR A 50 3.55 -15.06 -7.83
N LEU A 51 4.75 -14.93 -8.40
CA LEU A 51 5.60 -13.75 -8.22
C LEU A 51 4.98 -12.47 -8.79
N ALA A 52 4.22 -12.58 -9.89
CA ALA A 52 3.54 -11.43 -10.48
C ALA A 52 2.53 -10.79 -9.51
N VAL A 53 1.84 -11.59 -8.70
CA VAL A 53 0.91 -11.09 -7.66
C VAL A 53 1.65 -10.25 -6.63
N SER A 54 2.82 -10.71 -6.18
CA SER A 54 3.64 -9.97 -5.22
C SER A 54 4.12 -8.62 -5.77
N VAL A 55 4.58 -8.62 -7.02
CA VAL A 55 5.05 -7.39 -7.70
C VAL A 55 3.91 -6.40 -7.88
N VAL A 56 2.73 -6.85 -8.30
CA VAL A 56 1.55 -5.98 -8.45
C VAL A 56 1.16 -5.36 -7.11
N GLY A 57 1.09 -6.16 -6.04
CA GLY A 57 0.81 -5.65 -4.69
C GLY A 57 1.80 -4.58 -4.26
N PHE A 58 3.10 -4.82 -4.48
CA PHE A 58 4.15 -3.85 -4.15
C PHE A 58 4.00 -2.54 -4.94
N LEU A 59 3.74 -2.60 -6.25
CA LEU A 59 3.54 -1.41 -7.08
C LEU A 59 2.33 -0.59 -6.63
N VAL A 60 1.22 -1.25 -6.28
CA VAL A 60 0.03 -0.60 -5.73
C VAL A 60 0.34 0.10 -4.40
N MET A 61 1.13 -0.56 -3.55
CA MET A 61 1.57 0.02 -2.27
C MET A 61 2.41 1.29 -2.48
N VAL A 62 3.39 1.24 -3.39
CA VAL A 62 4.26 2.38 -3.71
C VAL A 62 3.45 3.54 -4.31
N ALA A 63 2.52 3.25 -5.23
CA ALA A 63 1.65 4.27 -5.81
C ALA A 63 0.75 4.93 -4.76
N GLY A 64 0.15 4.15 -3.86
CA GLY A 64 -0.64 4.66 -2.74
C GLY A 64 0.18 5.54 -1.80
N GLY A 65 1.40 5.11 -1.47
CA GLY A 65 2.33 5.88 -0.64
C GLY A 65 2.73 7.21 -1.29
N GLY A 66 2.97 7.20 -2.61
CA GLY A 66 3.26 8.41 -3.38
C GLY A 66 2.11 9.42 -3.40
N LEU A 67 0.85 8.95 -3.43
CA LEU A 67 -0.32 9.81 -3.29
C LEU A 67 -0.38 10.46 -1.91
N VAL A 68 -0.19 9.69 -0.84
CA VAL A 68 -0.16 10.22 0.54
C VAL A 68 0.99 11.21 0.72
N TRP A 69 2.16 10.92 0.17
CA TRP A 69 3.33 11.79 0.25
C TRP A 69 3.08 13.14 -0.41
N ARG A 70 2.55 13.14 -1.64
CA ARG A 70 2.26 14.37 -2.39
C ARG A 70 1.27 15.33 -1.72
N GLU A 71 0.42 14.83 -0.83
CA GLU A 71 -0.53 15.69 -0.12
C GLU A 71 0.02 16.24 1.19
N ARG A 72 1.09 15.64 1.71
CA ARG A 72 1.78 16.10 2.92
C ARG A 72 2.93 17.06 2.65
N THR A 73 3.44 17.08 1.41
CA THR A 73 4.46 18.02 0.92
C THR A 73 3.84 19.15 0.13
#